data_AF-A0A948CX31-F1
#
_entry.id   AF-A0A948CX31-F1
#
_cell.length_a   1.000
_cell.length_b   1.000
_cell.length_c   1.000
_cell.angle_alpha   90.00
_cell.angle_beta   90.00
_cell.angle_gamma   90.00
#
_symmetry.space_group_name_H-M   'P 1'
#
loop_
_entity.id
_entity.type
_entity.pdbx_description
1 polymer ?
#
loop_
_entity_poly.entity_id
_entity_poly.type
_entity_poly.pdbx_seq_one_letter_code
_entity_poly.pdbx_strand_id
1 'polypeptide(L)' 'MRKILLIGNPNVGKSAIFSRLTGARVLISNYPGTTVEFTQGFLKIGDEKA' A
#
# COMPACT_ATOMS: atom_id res chain seq x y z
N MET A 1 -13.45 -2.94 8.58
CA MET A 1 -12.26 -3.04 7.71
C MET A 1 -12.53 -2.38 6.37
N ARG A 2 -12.00 -1.17 6.16
CA ARG A 2 -12.03 -0.51 4.85
C ARG A 2 -10.76 -0.87 4.08
N LYS A 3 -10.91 -1.46 2.90
CA LYS A 3 -9.78 -1.69 1.97
C LYS A 3 -9.72 -0.52 0.98
N ILE A 4 -8.53 0.06 0.83
CA ILE A 4 -8.27 1.16 -0.10
C ILE A 4 -7.23 0.67 -1.11
N LEU A 5 -7.45 0.98 -2.40
CA LEU A 5 -6.53 0.66 -3.47
C LEU A 5 -5.90 1.94 -4.01
N LEU A 6 -4.55 1.97 -4.08
CA LEU A 6 -3.80 3.08 -4.65
C LEU A 6 -3.36 2.72 -6.07
N ILE A 7 -3.95 3.37 -7.07
CA ILE A 7 -3.66 3.14 -8.50
C ILE A 7 -3.18 4.43 -9.19
N GLY A 8 -2.47 4.29 -10.31
CA GLY A 8 -2.02 5.42 -11.13
C GLY A 8 -0.82 5.09 -12.00
N ASN A 9 -0.42 6.03 -12.87
CA ASN A 9 0.65 5.83 -13.86
C ASN A 9 2.02 5.54 -13.20
N PRO A 10 2.94 4.85 -13.89
CA PRO A 10 4.31 4.66 -13.41
C PRO A 10 4.96 6.00 -12.99
N ASN A 11 5.79 5.96 -11.95
CA ASN A 11 6.60 7.10 -11.48
C ASN A 11 5.83 8.35 -10.97
N VAL A 12 4.51 8.30 -10.77
CA VAL A 12 3.73 9.43 -10.19
C VAL A 12 3.86 9.56 -8.66
N GLY A 13 4.81 8.87 -8.03
CA GLY A 13 5.04 8.97 -6.58
C GLY A 13 4.12 8.12 -5.69
N LYS A 14 3.42 7.12 -6.25
CA LYS A 14 2.54 6.22 -5.48
C LYS A 14 3.23 5.59 -4.28
N SER A 15 4.46 5.08 -4.45
CA SER A 15 5.22 4.43 -3.38
C SER A 15 5.57 5.40 -2.24
N ALA A 16 5.81 6.67 -2.55
CA ALA A 16 6.09 7.70 -1.55
C ALA A 16 4.85 8.01 -0.69
N ILE A 17 3.68 8.15 -1.33
CA ILE A 17 2.40 8.33 -0.62
C ILE A 17 2.07 7.08 0.20
N PHE A 18 2.22 5.90 -0.40
CA PHE A 18 1.96 4.63 0.26
C PHE A 18 2.79 4.44 1.53
N SER A 19 4.10 4.68 1.45
CA SER A 19 5.00 4.60 2.60
C SER A 19 4.66 5.62 3.69
N ARG A 20 4.23 6.83 3.32
CA ARG A 20 3.81 7.85 4.30
C ARG A 20 2.52 7.49 5.03
N LEU A 21 1.59 6.81 4.35
CA LEU A 21 0.33 6.34 4.94
C LEU A 21 0.50 5.08 5.79
N THR A 22 1.33 4.13 5.36
CA THR A 22 1.47 2.83 6.02
C THR A 22 2.66 2.76 6.99
N GLY A 23 3.56 3.76 6.95
CA GLY A 23 4.79 3.79 7.73
C GLY A 23 5.74 2.64 7.36
N ALA A 24 6.40 2.07 8.38
CA ALA A 24 7.32 0.95 8.21
C ALA A 24 6.65 -0.43 8.09
N ARG A 25 5.31 -0.52 8.17
CA ARG A 25 4.58 -1.80 8.18
C ARG A 25 4.00 -2.14 6.82
N VAL A 26 4.90 -2.46 5.91
CA VAL A 26 4.58 -2.80 4.53
C VAL A 26 4.85 -4.28 4.28
N LEU A 27 3.83 -5.00 3.82
CA LEU A 27 3.94 -6.36 3.30
C LEU A 27 4.06 -6.29 1.78
N ILE A 28 5.16 -6.81 1.25
CA ILE A 28 5.41 -6.93 -0.18
C ILE A 28 5.06 -8.36 -0.56
N SER A 29 4.15 -8.53 -1.51
CA SER A 29 3.74 -9.84 -2.02
C SER A 29 4.09 -9.95 -3.49
N ASN A 30 4.87 -10.98 -3.82
CA ASN A 30 5.11 -11.41 -5.19
C ASN A 30 4.14 -12.56 -5.47
N TYR A 31 3.00 -12.26 -6.10
CA TYR A 31 2.05 -13.30 -6.48
C TYR A 31 2.67 -14.15 -7.60
N PRO A 32 2.87 -15.46 -7.40
CA PRO A 32 3.50 -16.32 -8.41
C PRO A 32 2.63 -16.36 -9.67
N GLY A 33 3.23 -16.04 -10.82
CA GLY A 33 2.55 -15.99 -12.12
C GLY A 33 2.18 -14.58 -12.61
N THR A 34 2.48 -13.52 -11.86
CA THR A 34 2.28 -12.12 -12.31
C THR A 34 3.52 -11.27 -12.10
N THR A 35 3.93 -10.50 -13.11
CA THR A 35 5.04 -9.51 -13.04
C THR A 35 4.68 -8.23 -12.27
N VAL A 36 3.52 -8.20 -11.62
CA VAL A 36 3.00 -7.03 -10.92
C VAL A 36 3.30 -7.18 -9.43
N GLU A 37 4.20 -6.35 -8.93
CA GLU A 37 4.46 -6.23 -7.49
C GLU A 37 3.23 -5.63 -6.79
N PHE A 38 2.75 -6.31 -5.74
CA PHE A 38 1.62 -5.82 -4.95
C PHE A 38 2.07 -5.49 -3.52
N THR A 39 1.77 -4.28 -3.08
CA THR A 39 2.15 -3.78 -1.77
C THR A 39 0.91 -3.58 -0.90
N GLN A 40 0.85 -4.23 0.25
CA GLN A 40 -0.21 -4.05 1.26
C GLN A 40 0.37 -3.47 2.54
N GLY A 41 -0.40 -2.61 3.20
CA GLY A 41 0.01 -2.02 4.47
C GLY A 41 -1.22 -1.55 5.23
N PHE A 42 -1.04 -1.34 6.54
CA PHE A 42 -2.11 -0.90 7.42
C PHE A 42 -1.94 0.59 7.70
N LEU A 43 -2.98 1.36 7.40
CA LEU A 43 -3.06 2.78 7.74
C LEU A 43 -3.91 2.92 9.00
N LYS A 44 -3.39 3.61 10.03
CA LYS A 44 -4.18 4.03 11.19
C LYS A 44 -4.68 5.46 10.94
N ILE A 45 -5.99 5.66 10.88
CA ILE A 45 -6.61 6.99 10.75
C ILE A 45 -7.19 7.35 12.12
N GLY A 46 -6.53 8.24 12.87
CA GLY A 46 -6.92 8.59 14.25
C GLY A 46 -6.54 7.50 15.28
N ASP A 47 -7.24 7.44 16.41
CA ASP A 47 -7.04 6.38 17.42
C ASP A 47 -7.78 5.07 17.12
N GLU A 48 -8.62 5.05 16.10
CA GLU A 48 -9.33 3.85 15.69
C GLU A 48 -8.54 3.08 14.61
N LYS A 49 -8.28 1.80 14.90
CA LYS A 49 -7.77 0.84 13.90
C LYS A 49 -8.90 0.57 12.89
N ALA A 50 -8.78 1.11 11.68
CA ALA A 50 -9.71 0.87 10.57
C ALA A 50 -9.38 -0.42 9.79
#